data_AF-A0A963NM05-F1
#
_entry.id   AF-A0A963NM05-F1
#
_cell.length_a   1.000
_cell.length_b   1.000
_cell.length_c   1.000
_cell.angle_alpha   90.00
_cell.angle_beta   90.00
_cell.angle_gamma   90.00
#
_symmetry.space_group_name_H-M   'P 1'
#
loop_
_entity.id
_entity.type
_entity.pdbx_description
1 polymer ?
#
loop_
_entity_poly.entity_id
_entity_poly.type
_entity_poly.pdbx_seq_one_letter_code
_entity_poly.pdbx_strand_id
1 'polypeptide(L)' 'MASLTLHPVNEGVVAVHLASGEPVGHLKRIGGLWKFKAMGYEDGNLVPGGGPLTHQHNRSFAALDIAHISAALRQ' A
#
# COMPACT_ATOMS: atom_id res chain seq x y z
N MET A 1 15.04 3.10 6.25
CA MET A 1 13.70 2.83 6.81
C MET A 1 12.72 3.82 6.21
N ALA A 2 12.04 3.46 5.11
CA ALA A 2 11.08 4.38 4.51
C ALA A 2 9.80 4.42 5.36
N SER A 3 9.47 5.59 5.91
CA SER A 3 8.17 5.81 6.54
C SER A 3 7.09 5.79 5.46
N LEU A 4 5.93 5.20 5.74
CA LEU A 4 4.78 5.22 4.83
C LEU A 4 3.79 6.29 5.29
N THR A 5 3.00 6.80 4.34
CA THR A 5 1.86 7.66 4.61
C THR A 5 0.60 7.07 3.99
N LEU A 6 -0.53 7.24 4.68
CA LEU A 6 -1.84 6.75 4.26
C LEU A 6 -2.74 7.92 3.85
N HIS A 7 -3.32 7.84 2.67
CA HIS A 7 -4.18 8.90 2.12
C HIS A 7 -5.54 8.30 1.76
N PRO A 8 -6.64 8.66 2.47
CA PRO A 8 -7.97 8.20 2.12
C PRO A 8 -8.33 8.59 0.68
N VAL A 9 -8.81 7.64 -0.11
CA VAL A 9 -9.28 7.89 -1.48
C VAL A 9 -10.81 7.89 -1.51
N ASN A 10 -11.42 6.86 -0.92
CA ASN A 10 -12.86 6.73 -0.73
C ASN A 10 -13.17 5.70 0.36
N GLU A 11 -14.45 5.40 0.57
CA GLU A 11 -14.87 4.37 1.52
C GLU A 11 -14.28 3.00 1.13
N GLY A 12 -13.41 2.47 1.98
CA GLY A 12 -12.78 1.17 1.76
C GLY A 12 -11.53 1.19 0.88
N VAL A 13 -11.03 2.35 0.44
CA VAL A 13 -9.75 2.47 -0.28
C VAL A 13 -8.88 3.58 0.29
N VAL A 14 -7.63 3.24 0.61
CA VAL A 14 -6.62 4.15 1.13
C VAL A 14 -5.34 3.98 0.31
N ALA A 15 -4.82 5.05 -0.25
CA ALA A 15 -3.54 5.06 -0.96
C ALA A 15 -2.38 5.00 0.03
N VAL A 16 -1.31 4.28 -0.34
CA VAL A 16 -0.10 4.10 0.44
C VAL A 16 1.05 4.72 -0.34
N HIS A 17 1.67 5.74 0.23
CA HIS A 17 2.83 6.41 -0.37
C HIS A 17 4.08 6.21 0.49
N LEU A 18 5.25 6.21 -0.15
CA LEU A 18 6.53 6.40 0.54
C LEU A 18 6.59 7.81 1.15
N ALA A 19 7.50 8.02 2.10
CA ALA A 19 7.78 9.34 2.67
C ALA A 19 8.19 10.38 1.62
N SER A 20 8.75 9.95 0.48
CA SER A 20 9.05 10.79 -0.69
C SER A 20 7.80 11.30 -1.41
N GLY A 21 6.62 10.77 -1.10
CA GLY A 21 5.36 11.03 -1.80
C GLY A 21 5.07 10.07 -2.95
N GLU A 22 5.98 9.15 -3.27
CA GLU A 22 5.79 8.17 -4.34
C GLU A 22 4.69 7.15 -4.00
N PRO A 23 3.69 6.94 -4.87
CA PRO A 23 2.63 5.96 -4.65
C PRO A 23 3.13 4.53 -4.88
N VAL A 24 2.93 3.66 -3.89
CA VAL A 24 3.42 2.26 -3.90
C VAL A 24 2.32 1.22 -3.75
N GLY A 25 1.08 1.64 -3.50
CA GLY A 25 -0.06 0.74 -3.51
C GLY A 25 -1.31 1.35 -2.91
N HIS A 26 -2.31 0.50 -2.76
CA HIS A 26 -3.55 0.80 -2.06
C HIS A 26 -3.87 -0.26 -1.02
N LEU A 27 -4.44 0.12 0.11
CA LEU A 27 -5.17 -0.76 1.00
C LEU A 27 -6.63 -0.75 0.57
N LYS A 28 -7.17 -1.93 0.26
CA LYS A 28 -8.57 -2.12 -0.10
C LYS A 28 -9.28 -2.97 0.93
N ARG A 29 -10.45 -2.52 1.41
CA ARG A 29 -11.29 -3.26 2.35
C ARG A 29 -12.05 -4.36 1.59
N ILE A 30 -11.72 -5.62 1.86
CA ILE A 30 -12.26 -6.81 1.19
C ILE A 30 -12.60 -7.84 2.27
N GLY A 31 -13.87 -8.21 2.39
CA GLY A 31 -14.32 -9.20 3.39
C GLY A 31 -14.02 -8.78 4.83
N GLY A 32 -14.12 -7.48 5.14
CA GLY A 32 -13.86 -6.94 6.48
C GLY A 32 -12.38 -6.66 6.79
N LEU A 33 -11.44 -7.17 5.98
CA LEU A 33 -10.00 -6.96 6.13
C LEU A 33 -9.47 -5.92 5.14
N TRP A 34 -8.38 -5.26 5.49
CA TRP A 34 -7.64 -4.38 4.59
C TRP A 34 -6.54 -5.16 3.89
N LYS A 35 -6.60 -5.27 2.57
CA LYS A 35 -5.59 -5.95 1.76
C LYS A 35 -4.73 -4.95 1.02
N PHE A 36 -3.42 -5.07 1.17
CA PHE A 36 -2.46 -4.27 0.40
C PHE A 36 -2.40 -4.77 -1.04
N LYS A 37 -2.55 -3.83 -1.97
CA LYS A 37 -2.45 -4.03 -3.41
C LYS A 37 -1.31 -3.16 -3.88
N ALA A 38 -0.13 -3.77 -3.98
CA ALA A 38 1.06 -3.12 -4.51
C ALA A 38 0.81 -2.56 -5.92
N MET A 39 1.46 -1.45 -6.22
CA MET A 39 1.55 -0.88 -7.55
C MET A 39 2.96 -0.32 -7.77
N GLY A 40 3.40 -0.33 -9.02
CA GLY A 40 4.63 0.35 -9.44
C GLY A 40 4.46 1.01 -10.79
N TYR A 41 5.54 1.60 -11.28
CA TYR A 41 5.61 2.16 -12.61
C TYR A 41 6.82 1.57 -13.34
N GLU A 42 6.60 1.10 -14.57
CA GLU A 42 7.64 0.62 -15.48
C GLU A 42 7.44 1.31 -16.82
N ASP A 43 8.48 1.97 -17.33
CA ASP A 43 8.43 2.78 -18.56
C ASP A 43 7.27 3.80 -18.59
N GLY A 44 6.96 4.39 -17.43
CA GLY A 44 5.86 5.35 -17.26
C GLY A 44 4.47 4.73 -17.17
N ASN A 45 4.34 3.41 -17.34
CA ASN A 45 3.08 2.69 -17.24
C ASN A 45 2.84 2.15 -15.84
N LEU A 46 1.60 2.27 -15.37
CA LEU A 46 1.17 1.68 -14.11
C LEU A 46 1.18 0.16 -14.21
N VAL A 47 1.91 -0.50 -13.31
CA VAL A 47 1.99 -1.96 -13.19
C VAL A 47 1.28 -2.42 -11.91
N PRO A 48 0.07 -3.02 -12.02
CA PRO A 48 -0.60 -3.62 -10.87
C PRO A 48 0.22 -4.77 -10.30
N GLY A 49 0.41 -4.77 -8.98
CA GLY A 49 1.25 -5.77 -8.33
C GLY A 49 2.75 -5.58 -8.55
N GLY A 50 3.19 -4.56 -9.28
CA GLY A 50 4.60 -4.21 -9.43
C GLY A 50 5.12 -3.29 -8.33
N GLY A 51 6.28 -2.69 -8.58
CA GLY A 51 6.88 -1.68 -7.72
C GLY A 51 7.61 -2.24 -6.49
N PRO A 52 8.14 -1.34 -5.66
CA PRO A 52 9.13 -1.71 -4.65
C PRO A 52 8.52 -2.50 -3.48
N LEU A 53 7.18 -2.57 -3.39
CA LEU A 53 6.45 -3.36 -2.39
C LEU A 53 5.70 -4.58 -2.97
N THR A 54 6.04 -5.01 -4.19
CA THR A 54 5.39 -6.16 -4.87
C THR A 54 5.33 -7.42 -4.00
N HIS A 55 6.39 -7.73 -3.25
CA HIS A 55 6.45 -8.92 -2.38
C HIS A 55 5.45 -8.91 -1.23
N GLN A 56 4.92 -7.74 -0.88
CA GLN A 56 3.91 -7.59 0.16
C GLN A 56 2.49 -7.60 -0.41
N HIS A 57 2.32 -7.80 -1.73
CA HIS A 57 1.01 -7.83 -2.36
C HIS A 57 0.09 -8.87 -1.70
N ASN A 58 -1.17 -8.51 -1.49
CA ASN A 58 -2.18 -9.25 -0.72
C ASN A 58 -1.96 -9.37 0.79
N ARG A 59 -0.91 -8.78 1.38
CA ARG A 59 -0.78 -8.72 2.84
C ARG A 59 -2.02 -8.07 3.46
N SER A 60 -2.52 -8.68 4.52
CA SER A 60 -3.82 -8.34 5.12
C SER A 60 -3.66 -7.73 6.50
N PHE A 61 -4.53 -6.78 6.84
CA PHE A 61 -4.57 -6.08 8.11
C PHE A 61 -6.00 -6.03 8.65
N ALA A 62 -6.15 -6.14 9.97
CA ALA A 62 -7.45 -6.03 10.62
C ALA A 62 -7.95 -4.56 10.71
N ALA A 63 -7.02 -3.61 10.78
CA ALA A 63 -7.31 -2.18 10.93
C ALA A 63 -6.28 -1.32 10.16
N LEU A 64 -6.63 -0.06 9.93
CA LEU A 64 -5.74 0.96 9.34
C LEU A 64 -4.84 1.59 10.41
N ASP A 65 -3.90 0.81 10.92
CA ASP A 65 -2.86 1.30 11.83
C ASP A 65 -1.58 1.60 11.03
N ILE A 66 -1.24 2.88 10.88
CA ILE A 66 -0.07 3.31 10.11
C ILE A 66 1.25 2.77 10.65
N ALA A 67 1.40 2.62 11.97
CA ALA A 67 2.63 2.12 12.56
C ALA A 67 2.80 0.63 12.28
N HIS A 68 1.73 -0.16 12.46
CA HIS A 68 1.72 -1.58 12.13
C HIS A 68 1.90 -1.82 10.62
N ILE A 69 1.17 -1.09 9.78
CA ILE A 69 1.26 -1.19 8.32
C ILE A 69 2.67 -0.83 7.85
N SER A 70 3.22 0.29 8.32
CA SER A 70 4.61 0.69 7.99
C SER A 70 5.61 -0.37 8.43
N ALA A 71 5.39 -1.00 9.59
CA ALA A 71 6.26 -2.05 10.10
C ALA A 71 6.19 -3.34 9.29
N ALA A 72 4.99 -3.71 8.85
CA ALA A 72 4.76 -4.92 8.08
C ALA A 72 5.15 -4.75 6.61
N LEU A 73 5.00 -3.57 6.02
CA LEU A 73 5.35 -3.31 4.62
C LEU A 73 6.80 -2.85 4.43
N ARG A 74 7.67 -3.03 5.44
CA ARG A 74 9.11 -2.76 5.31
C ARG A 74 9.73 -3.63 4.22
N GLN A 75 10.65 -3.02 3.47
CA GLN A 75 11.63 -3.71 2.63
C GLN A 75 12.84 -4.09 3.47
#